data_AF-A0A7Y2U852-F1
#
_entry.id   AF-A0A7Y2U852-F1
#
_cell.length_a   1.000
_cell.length_b   1.000
_cell.length_c   1.000
_cell.angle_alpha   90.00
_cell.angle_beta   90.00
_cell.angle_gamma   90.00
#
_symmetry.space_group_name_H-M   'P 1'
#
loop_
_entity.id
_entity.type
_entity.pdbx_description
1 polymer ?
#
loop_
_entity_poly.entity_id
_entity_poly.type
_entity_poly.pdbx_seq_one_letter_code
_entity_poly.pdbx_strand_id
1 'polypeptide(L)'
;MIRHKIQTAIEKRALILSKQTNALRLVDGEGDALPGLFWESYADRWVVSTRANKLDPEVRAWLEEQGKTSYWKRLDQHEKESPTHIAGPKQDEPFIARENGVNYKIHFQAGYSQGIFLDQRLNRKRVRDYSSPGVTVLNTFAYTGAFSVCAALGGATTTTLDLSQVYLDWAKDNFQANDLNPADHYFCKGDTFHWLK
;
A
#
# COMPACT_ATOMS: atom_id res chain seq x y z
N MET A 1 3.06 -28.93 -5.51
CA MET A 1 1.71 -28.39 -5.75
C MET A 1 1.70 -26.91 -5.37
N ILE A 2 0.92 -26.06 -6.04
CA ILE A 2 0.97 -24.58 -5.91
C ILE A 2 0.69 -24.10 -4.48
N ARG A 3 -0.21 -24.79 -3.75
CA ARG A 3 -0.54 -24.52 -2.34
C ARG A 3 0.68 -24.55 -1.43
N HIS A 4 1.55 -25.56 -1.59
CA HIS A 4 2.78 -25.66 -0.80
C HIS A 4 3.71 -24.46 -1.04
N LYS A 5 3.85 -24.02 -2.30
CA LYS A 5 4.67 -22.84 -2.64
C LYS A 5 4.10 -21.55 -2.03
N ILE A 6 2.78 -21.38 -2.07
CA ILE A 6 2.09 -20.23 -1.45
C ILE A 6 2.36 -20.21 0.05
N GLN A 7 2.16 -21.34 0.73
CA GLN A 7 2.41 -21.46 2.16
C GLN A 7 3.87 -21.14 2.51
N THR A 8 4.83 -21.73 1.81
CA THR A 8 6.25 -21.43 1.99
C THR A 8 6.58 -19.96 1.75
N ALA A 9 5.97 -19.32 0.74
CA ALA A 9 6.17 -17.90 0.47
C ALA A 9 5.66 -17.02 1.62
N ILE A 10 4.47 -17.31 2.15
CA ILE A 10 3.88 -16.62 3.32
C ILE A 10 4.77 -16.80 4.56
N GLU A 11 5.23 -18.02 4.84
CA GLU A 11 6.07 -18.34 6.00
C GLU A 11 7.39 -17.57 5.99
N LYS A 12 8.02 -17.38 4.81
CA LYS A 12 9.23 -16.54 4.68
C LYS A 12 9.01 -15.09 5.14
N ARG A 13 7.78 -14.58 5.11
CA ARG A 13 7.44 -13.21 5.53
C ARG A 13 7.00 -13.11 6.99
N ALA A 14 6.85 -14.24 7.70
CA ALA A 14 6.32 -14.26 9.06
C ALA A 14 7.10 -13.35 10.02
N LEU A 15 8.43 -13.25 9.86
CA LEU A 15 9.29 -12.41 10.70
C LEU A 15 9.11 -10.90 10.47
N ILE A 16 8.54 -10.49 9.34
CA ILE A 16 8.27 -9.08 9.02
C ILE A 16 6.88 -8.68 9.54
N LEU A 17 5.93 -9.62 9.53
CA LEU A 17 4.59 -9.40 10.03
C LEU A 17 4.59 -9.21 11.55
N SER A 18 3.94 -8.15 12.00
CA SER A 18 3.84 -7.82 13.43
C SER A 18 2.67 -6.86 13.67
N LYS A 19 2.45 -6.50 14.94
CA LYS A 19 1.51 -5.41 15.29
C LYS A 19 1.94 -4.04 14.72
N GLN A 20 3.19 -3.90 14.30
CA GLN A 20 3.74 -2.66 13.73
C GLN A 20 3.76 -2.69 12.19
N THR A 21 3.71 -3.87 11.59
CA THR A 21 3.72 -4.07 10.13
C THR A 21 2.75 -5.19 9.76
N ASN A 22 1.58 -4.82 9.26
CA ASN A 22 0.56 -5.74 8.75
C ASN A 22 0.16 -5.42 7.30
N ALA A 23 0.87 -4.50 6.65
CA ALA A 23 0.83 -4.23 5.23
C ALA A 23 2.12 -4.77 4.56
N LEU A 24 2.02 -5.84 3.75
CA LEU A 24 3.20 -6.54 3.22
C LEU A 24 2.88 -7.41 1.99
N ARG A 25 3.84 -7.53 1.06
CA ARG A 25 3.81 -8.55 0.00
C ARG A 25 4.17 -9.93 0.53
N LEU A 26 3.23 -10.86 0.47
CA LEU A 26 3.34 -12.26 0.89
C LEU A 26 3.89 -13.18 -0.20
N VAL A 27 3.56 -12.92 -1.47
CA VAL A 27 4.04 -13.67 -2.64
C VAL A 27 4.50 -12.68 -3.70
N ASP A 28 5.72 -12.88 -4.22
CA ASP A 28 6.37 -11.99 -5.18
C ASP A 28 6.70 -12.69 -6.51
N GLY A 29 5.70 -13.33 -7.10
CA GLY A 29 5.79 -13.87 -8.45
C GLY A 29 6.90 -14.89 -8.62
N GLU A 30 7.79 -14.59 -9.57
CA GLU A 30 8.97 -15.39 -9.88
C GLU A 30 9.89 -15.60 -8.66
N GLY A 31 10.00 -14.60 -7.77
CA GLY A 31 10.84 -14.67 -6.56
C GLY A 31 10.42 -15.75 -5.57
N ASP A 32 9.17 -16.20 -5.64
CA ASP A 32 8.63 -17.30 -4.83
C ASP A 32 8.29 -18.54 -5.65
N ALA A 33 8.85 -18.67 -6.86
CA ALA A 33 8.59 -19.76 -7.79
C ALA A 33 7.10 -19.92 -8.18
N LEU A 34 6.38 -18.80 -8.19
CA LEU A 34 4.96 -18.65 -8.52
C LEU A 34 4.80 -17.58 -9.62
N PRO A 35 5.31 -17.84 -10.85
CA PRO A 35 5.43 -16.81 -11.88
C PRO A 35 4.10 -16.12 -12.18
N GLY A 36 4.13 -14.79 -12.22
CA GLY A 36 2.94 -13.96 -12.47
C GLY A 36 1.89 -13.91 -11.37
N LEU A 37 2.12 -14.48 -10.17
CA LEU A 37 1.22 -14.41 -9.02
C LEU A 37 1.81 -13.51 -7.92
N PHE A 38 1.09 -12.45 -7.57
CA PHE A 38 1.47 -11.51 -6.52
C PHE A 38 0.42 -11.53 -5.42
N TRP A 39 0.84 -11.36 -4.18
CA TRP A 39 -0.08 -11.42 -3.05
C TRP A 39 0.31 -10.39 -2.03
N GLU A 40 -0.61 -9.51 -1.71
CA GLU A 40 -0.42 -8.45 -0.72
C GLU A 40 -1.42 -8.61 0.42
N SER A 41 -0.94 -8.39 1.64
CA SER A 41 -1.75 -8.32 2.85
C SER A 41 -1.85 -6.87 3.29
N TYR A 42 -3.04 -6.46 3.70
CA TYR A 42 -3.37 -5.17 4.30
C TYR A 42 -4.25 -5.41 5.52
N ALA A 43 -3.66 -5.37 6.72
CA ALA A 43 -4.37 -5.65 7.97
C ALA A 43 -5.20 -6.95 7.91
N ASP A 44 -4.54 -8.04 7.51
CA ASP A 44 -5.09 -9.39 7.35
C ASP A 44 -6.16 -9.57 6.25
N ARG A 45 -6.28 -8.58 5.35
CA ARG A 45 -7.08 -8.66 4.12
C ARG A 45 -6.17 -8.82 2.92
N TRP A 46 -6.57 -9.62 1.95
CA TRP A 46 -5.69 -10.05 0.88
C TRP A 46 -6.11 -9.51 -0.47
N VAL A 47 -5.13 -9.03 -1.22
CA VAL A 47 -5.26 -8.75 -2.66
C VAL A 47 -4.28 -9.65 -3.39
N VAL A 48 -4.82 -10.60 -4.16
CA VAL A 48 -4.07 -11.48 -5.04
C VAL A 48 -4.11 -10.90 -6.44
N SER A 49 -2.95 -10.69 -7.04
CA SER A 49 -2.88 -10.14 -8.39
C SER A 49 -2.20 -11.10 -9.36
N THR A 50 -2.71 -11.16 -10.59
CA THR A 50 -2.16 -12.02 -11.64
C THR A 50 -1.85 -11.22 -12.91
N ARG A 51 -0.80 -11.59 -13.64
CA ARG A 51 -0.61 -11.09 -15.03
C ARG A 51 -1.59 -11.75 -16.01
N ALA A 52 -2.00 -12.99 -15.72
CA ALA A 52 -3.02 -13.68 -16.49
C ALA A 52 -4.40 -13.04 -16.30
N ASN A 53 -5.26 -13.18 -17.31
CA ASN A 53 -6.64 -12.69 -17.31
C ASN A 53 -7.61 -13.51 -16.43
N LYS A 54 -7.10 -14.49 -15.68
CA LYS A 54 -7.88 -15.32 -14.77
C LYS A 54 -7.05 -15.73 -13.56
N LEU A 55 -7.72 -15.93 -12.43
CA LEU A 55 -7.14 -16.56 -11.26
C LEU A 55 -7.13 -18.08 -11.43
N ASP A 56 -6.03 -18.72 -11.06
CA ASP A 56 -5.92 -20.18 -11.05
C ASP A 56 -6.97 -20.81 -10.10
N PRO A 57 -7.72 -21.85 -10.53
CA PRO A 57 -8.76 -22.45 -9.71
C PRO A 57 -8.27 -23.04 -8.39
N GLU A 58 -7.06 -23.58 -8.34
CA GLU A 58 -6.49 -24.14 -7.10
C GLU A 58 -6.15 -23.02 -6.10
N VAL A 59 -5.68 -21.87 -6.60
CA VAL A 59 -5.45 -20.65 -5.79
C VAL A 59 -6.77 -20.08 -5.27
N ARG A 60 -7.81 -20.01 -6.13
CA ARG A 60 -9.15 -19.58 -5.73
C ARG A 60 -9.70 -20.46 -4.61
N ALA A 61 -9.69 -21.78 -4.79
CA ALA A 61 -10.16 -22.72 -3.78
C ALA A 61 -9.40 -22.56 -2.46
N TRP A 62 -8.07 -22.38 -2.54
CA TRP A 62 -7.26 -22.15 -1.33
C TRP A 62 -7.63 -20.85 -0.60
N LEU A 63 -7.90 -19.76 -1.31
CA LEU A 63 -8.38 -18.49 -0.73
C LEU A 63 -9.72 -18.66 -0.02
N GLU A 64 -10.65 -19.36 -0.65
CA GLU A 64 -11.98 -19.63 -0.11
C GLU A 64 -11.90 -20.48 1.18
N GLU A 65 -10.97 -21.44 1.23
CA GLU A 65 -10.69 -22.26 2.41
C GLU A 65 -10.12 -21.45 3.60
N GLN A 66 -9.44 -20.31 3.38
CA GLN A 66 -8.82 -19.54 4.47
C GLN A 66 -9.82 -18.72 5.29
N GLY A 67 -11.03 -18.48 4.77
CA GLY A 67 -12.05 -17.65 5.44
C GLY A 67 -11.69 -16.17 5.59
N LYS A 68 -10.58 -15.70 5.00
CA LYS A 68 -10.14 -14.31 5.04
C LYS A 68 -10.76 -13.48 3.92
N THR A 69 -11.00 -12.20 4.19
CA THR A 69 -11.36 -11.22 3.17
C THR A 69 -10.29 -11.20 2.08
N SER A 70 -10.67 -11.64 0.89
CA SER A 70 -9.75 -11.85 -0.23
C SER A 70 -10.33 -11.28 -1.51
N TYR A 71 -9.47 -10.62 -2.28
CA TYR A 71 -9.79 -10.01 -3.55
C TYR A 71 -8.78 -10.44 -4.62
N TRP A 72 -9.20 -10.41 -5.88
CA TRP A 72 -8.36 -10.67 -7.03
C TRP A 72 -8.30 -9.47 -7.97
N LYS A 73 -7.13 -9.15 -8.50
CA LYS A 73 -6.95 -8.11 -9.52
C LYS A 73 -6.04 -8.58 -10.64
N ARG A 74 -6.36 -8.24 -11.88
CA ARG A 74 -5.42 -8.41 -12.99
C ARG A 74 -4.44 -7.23 -12.99
N LEU A 75 -3.15 -7.52 -13.15
CA LEU A 75 -2.14 -6.49 -13.37
C LEU A 75 -2.10 -6.13 -14.85
N ASP A 76 -2.81 -5.06 -15.20
CA ASP A 76 -2.76 -4.43 -16.51
C ASP A 76 -2.58 -2.92 -16.32
N GLN A 77 -1.61 -2.32 -17.01
CA GLN A 77 -1.32 -0.89 -16.89
C GLN A 77 -2.40 0.00 -17.50
N HIS A 78 -3.27 -0.57 -18.35
CA HIS A 78 -4.34 0.15 -19.02
C HIS A 78 -5.70 -0.01 -18.31
N GLU A 79 -5.84 -0.94 -17.38
CA GLU A 79 -7.09 -1.19 -16.64
C GLU A 79 -7.06 -0.48 -15.27
N LYS A 80 -8.08 0.35 -15.03
CA LYS A 80 -8.26 1.09 -13.77
C LYS A 80 -9.21 0.39 -12.79
N GLU A 81 -9.45 -0.90 -12.99
CA GLU A 81 -10.46 -1.65 -12.25
C GLU A 81 -10.02 -1.93 -10.82
N SER A 82 -11.00 -1.87 -9.92
CA SER A 82 -10.84 -2.30 -8.54
C SER A 82 -10.71 -3.83 -8.47
N PRO A 83 -10.01 -4.39 -7.48
CA PRO A 83 -10.02 -5.82 -7.22
C PRO A 83 -11.45 -6.37 -7.06
N THR A 84 -11.69 -7.55 -7.61
CA THR A 84 -12.93 -8.32 -7.48
C THR A 84 -12.90 -9.15 -6.21
N HIS A 85 -13.97 -9.10 -5.42
CA HIS A 85 -14.11 -9.92 -4.21
C HIS A 85 -14.11 -11.43 -4.55
N ILE A 86 -13.43 -12.22 -3.71
CA ILE A 86 -13.31 -13.68 -3.84
C ILE A 86 -13.94 -14.40 -2.65
N ALA A 87 -13.52 -14.06 -1.43
CA ALA A 87 -13.89 -14.80 -0.22
C ALA A 87 -13.91 -13.91 1.03
N GLY A 88 -14.52 -14.42 2.10
CA GLY A 88 -14.65 -13.74 3.39
C GLY A 88 -15.60 -12.53 3.35
N PRO A 89 -15.72 -11.78 4.46
CA PRO A 89 -16.52 -10.56 4.52
C PRO A 89 -16.01 -9.52 3.51
N LYS A 90 -16.92 -8.85 2.79
CA LYS A 90 -16.55 -7.74 1.90
C LYS A 90 -15.99 -6.56 2.71
N GLN A 91 -15.02 -5.87 2.13
CA GLN A 91 -14.43 -4.63 2.62
C GLN A 91 -14.65 -3.52 1.58
N ASP A 92 -15.82 -2.89 1.64
CA ASP A 92 -16.20 -1.81 0.73
C ASP A 92 -15.73 -0.43 1.24
N GLU A 93 -15.69 -0.27 2.57
CA GLU A 93 -15.21 0.95 3.23
C GLU A 93 -13.69 1.01 3.34
N PRO A 94 -13.09 2.22 3.40
CA PRO A 94 -11.68 2.38 3.75
C PRO A 94 -11.36 1.82 5.13
N PHE A 95 -10.11 1.37 5.32
CA PHE A 95 -9.64 0.83 6.59
C PHE A 95 -8.15 1.17 6.80
N ILE A 96 -7.63 0.97 8.01
CA ILE A 96 -6.23 1.25 8.32
C ILE A 96 -5.38 -0.02 8.22
N ALA A 97 -4.28 0.07 7.49
CA ALA A 97 -3.16 -0.87 7.56
C ALA A 97 -1.91 -0.16 8.10
N ARG A 98 -0.95 -0.95 8.58
CA ARG A 98 0.22 -0.44 9.31
C ARG A 98 1.51 -0.96 8.73
N GLU A 99 2.52 -0.10 8.66
CA GLU A 99 3.88 -0.43 8.27
C GLU A 99 4.89 0.34 9.12
N ASN A 100 5.82 -0.36 9.77
CA ASN A 100 6.86 0.22 10.64
C ASN A 100 6.32 1.18 11.71
N GLY A 101 5.13 0.88 12.23
CA GLY A 101 4.44 1.68 13.23
C GLY A 101 3.58 2.82 12.67
N VAL A 102 3.61 3.06 11.34
CA VAL A 102 2.89 4.13 10.65
C VAL A 102 1.58 3.60 10.08
N ASN A 103 0.49 4.35 10.28
CA ASN A 103 -0.84 4.03 9.80
C ASN A 103 -1.06 4.57 8.38
N TYR A 104 -1.75 3.80 7.54
CA TYR A 104 -2.13 4.20 6.19
C TYR A 104 -3.57 3.78 5.92
N LYS A 105 -4.36 4.71 5.39
CA LYS A 105 -5.70 4.44 4.86
C LYS A 105 -5.58 3.65 3.57
N ILE A 106 -6.22 2.49 3.56
CA ILE A 106 -6.31 1.55 2.45
C ILE A 106 -7.76 1.51 1.97
N HIS A 107 -7.99 1.46 0.66
CA HIS A 107 -9.33 1.33 0.11
C HIS A 107 -9.33 0.46 -1.14
N PHE A 108 -9.99 -0.69 -1.04
CA PHE A 108 -10.03 -1.66 -2.14
C PHE A 108 -10.84 -1.21 -3.34
N GLN A 109 -11.77 -0.26 -3.16
CA GLN A 109 -12.64 0.23 -4.23
C GLN A 109 -12.19 1.58 -4.82
N ALA A 110 -10.97 2.04 -4.51
CA ALA A 110 -10.44 3.30 -5.02
C ALA A 110 -9.94 3.25 -6.48
N GLY A 111 -10.14 2.13 -7.19
CA GLY A 111 -9.73 1.93 -8.58
C GLY A 111 -8.27 1.51 -8.73
N TYR A 112 -7.38 2.47 -9.03
CA TYR A 112 -6.04 2.16 -9.58
C TYR A 112 -5.11 1.47 -8.56
N SER A 113 -5.04 1.98 -7.34
CA SER A 113 -4.16 1.47 -6.27
C SER A 113 -4.88 1.49 -4.92
N GLN A 114 -4.38 0.69 -3.98
CA GLN A 114 -5.04 0.45 -2.69
C GLN A 114 -4.68 1.49 -1.63
N GLY A 115 -3.78 2.43 -1.95
CA GLY A 115 -3.41 3.55 -1.08
C GLY A 115 -1.93 3.60 -0.71
N ILE A 116 -1.13 2.58 -1.02
CA ILE A 116 0.32 2.55 -0.76
C ILE A 116 1.05 1.57 -1.68
N PHE A 117 2.31 1.87 -2.01
CA PHE A 117 3.22 0.96 -2.69
C PHE A 117 4.13 0.26 -1.65
N LEU A 118 3.93 -1.05 -1.44
CA LEU A 118 4.54 -1.81 -0.34
C LEU A 118 6.04 -2.12 -0.53
N ASP A 119 6.52 -2.07 -1.77
CA ASP A 119 7.94 -2.17 -2.14
C ASP A 119 8.78 -1.01 -1.60
N GLN A 120 8.15 0.16 -1.37
CA GLN A 120 8.82 1.36 -0.85
C GLN A 120 8.97 1.37 0.70
N ARG A 121 8.64 0.29 1.40
CA ARG A 121 8.67 0.19 2.88
C ARG A 121 9.96 0.71 3.51
N LEU A 122 11.10 0.19 3.04
CA LEU A 122 12.40 0.52 3.62
C LEU A 122 12.84 1.94 3.27
N ASN A 123 12.45 2.44 2.09
CA ASN A 123 12.73 3.81 1.68
C ASN A 123 11.94 4.81 2.54
N ARG A 124 10.66 4.53 2.81
CA ARG A 124 9.85 5.32 3.74
C ARG A 124 10.44 5.36 5.15
N LYS A 125 10.90 4.21 5.67
CA LYS A 125 11.62 4.16 6.94
C LYS A 125 12.88 5.03 6.91
N ARG A 126 13.70 4.93 5.86
CA ARG A 126 14.88 5.78 5.71
C ARG A 126 14.54 7.27 5.72
N VAL A 127 13.51 7.70 4.99
CA VAL A 127 13.08 9.11 4.98
C VAL A 127 12.71 9.58 6.38
N ARG A 128 11.99 8.77 7.16
CA ARG A 128 11.70 9.08 8.57
C ARG A 128 12.97 9.19 9.40
N ASP A 129 13.89 8.23 9.26
CA ASP A 129 15.13 8.18 10.05
C ASP A 129 16.08 9.37 9.74
N TYR A 130 16.03 9.93 8.53
CA TYR A 130 16.80 11.12 8.13
C TYR A 130 16.10 12.45 8.42
N SER A 131 14.84 12.42 8.81
CA SER A 131 14.06 13.63 9.12
C SER A 131 14.26 14.06 10.56
N SER A 132 14.22 15.36 10.80
CA SER A 132 14.37 15.96 12.14
C SER A 132 13.73 17.35 12.18
N PRO A 133 13.43 17.90 13.37
CA PRO A 133 12.96 19.27 13.50
C PRO A 133 13.86 20.28 12.79
N GLY A 134 13.26 21.18 12.02
CA GLY A 134 13.97 22.19 11.22
C GLY A 134 14.38 21.72 9.81
N VAL A 135 14.27 20.43 9.49
CA VAL A 135 14.42 19.92 8.12
C VAL A 135 13.14 20.13 7.35
N THR A 136 13.26 20.51 6.07
CA THR A 136 12.14 20.56 5.13
C THR A 136 12.28 19.46 4.08
N VAL A 137 11.17 18.82 3.71
CA VAL A 137 11.14 17.72 2.73
C VAL A 137 10.14 18.04 1.62
N LEU A 138 10.61 18.05 0.37
CA LEU A 138 9.77 18.08 -0.81
C LEU A 138 9.50 16.65 -1.29
N ASN A 139 8.23 16.26 -1.33
CA ASN A 139 7.77 14.99 -1.87
C ASN A 139 6.99 15.24 -3.16
N THR A 140 7.54 14.85 -4.30
CA THR A 140 6.93 15.01 -5.63
C THR A 140 6.34 13.70 -6.12
N PHE A 141 5.34 13.78 -7.01
CA PHE A 141 4.54 12.61 -7.41
C PHE A 141 4.01 11.86 -6.18
N ALA A 142 3.56 12.64 -5.20
CA ALA A 142 3.45 12.21 -3.82
C ALA A 142 2.40 11.12 -3.58
N TYR A 143 1.47 10.94 -4.52
CA TYR A 143 0.33 10.05 -4.38
C TYR A 143 -0.39 10.34 -3.06
N THR A 144 -0.64 9.32 -2.23
CA THR A 144 -1.30 9.44 -0.92
C THR A 144 -0.36 9.93 0.20
N GLY A 145 0.78 10.54 -0.16
CA GLY A 145 1.67 11.23 0.78
C GLY A 145 2.45 10.32 1.73
N ALA A 146 2.60 9.03 1.43
CA ALA A 146 3.21 8.08 2.37
C ALA A 146 4.66 8.45 2.79
N PHE A 147 5.45 9.04 1.89
CA PHE A 147 6.77 9.58 2.25
C PHE A 147 6.68 10.84 3.13
N SER A 148 5.74 11.74 2.84
CA SER A 148 5.50 12.94 3.65
C SER A 148 5.09 12.59 5.08
N VAL A 149 4.20 11.61 5.26
CA VAL A 149 3.81 11.12 6.60
C VAL A 149 5.04 10.62 7.37
N CYS A 150 5.89 9.82 6.73
CA CYS A 150 7.13 9.34 7.35
C CYS A 150 8.10 10.46 7.70
N ALA A 151 8.28 11.45 6.81
CA ALA A 151 9.13 12.60 7.08
C ALA A 151 8.60 13.44 8.25
N ALA A 152 7.29 13.71 8.26
CA ALA A 152 6.60 14.44 9.32
C ALA A 152 6.69 13.74 10.68
N LEU A 153 6.53 12.41 10.73
CA LEU A 153 6.77 11.62 11.95
C LEU A 153 8.23 11.65 12.43
N GLY A 154 9.19 11.96 11.55
CA GLY A 154 10.57 12.25 11.94
C GLY A 154 10.79 13.69 12.42
N GLY A 155 9.77 14.56 12.32
CA GLY A 155 9.81 15.96 12.75
C GLY A 155 10.07 16.97 11.64
N ALA A 156 10.18 16.55 10.37
CA ALA A 156 10.38 17.48 9.25
C ALA A 156 9.06 18.16 8.85
N THR A 157 9.15 19.40 8.37
CA THR A 157 8.03 20.07 7.67
C THR A 157 8.03 19.62 6.21
N THR A 158 6.86 19.27 5.67
CA THR A 158 6.77 18.65 4.35
C THR A 158 5.99 19.48 3.35
N THR A 159 6.44 19.49 2.11
CA THR A 159 5.67 19.92 0.94
C THR A 159 5.32 18.71 0.10
N THR A 160 4.04 18.38 0.05
CA THR A 160 3.47 17.23 -0.66
C THR A 160 2.87 17.71 -1.97
N LEU A 161 3.48 17.33 -3.10
CA LEU A 161 3.09 17.77 -4.44
C LEU A 161 2.58 16.60 -5.28
N ASP A 162 1.34 16.72 -5.76
CA ASP A 162 0.72 15.76 -6.66
C ASP A 162 -0.24 16.44 -7.65
N LEU A 163 -0.50 15.82 -8.80
CA LEU A 163 -1.45 16.31 -9.79
C LEU A 163 -2.91 16.12 -9.31
N SER A 164 -3.15 15.12 -8.48
CA SER A 164 -4.48 14.68 -8.04
C SER A 164 -4.87 15.31 -6.71
N GLN A 165 -5.94 16.11 -6.71
CA GLN A 165 -6.52 16.62 -5.46
C GLN A 165 -7.02 15.49 -4.56
N VAL A 166 -7.60 14.44 -5.16
CA VAL A 166 -8.11 13.27 -4.44
C VAL A 166 -7.00 12.59 -3.63
N TYR A 167 -5.79 12.50 -4.20
CA TYR A 167 -4.65 11.90 -3.49
C TYR A 167 -4.04 12.83 -2.46
N LEU A 168 -4.07 14.15 -2.67
CA LEU A 168 -3.67 15.12 -1.64
C LEU A 168 -4.63 15.11 -0.45
N ASP A 169 -5.93 14.95 -0.67
CA ASP A 169 -6.89 14.83 0.43
C ASP A 169 -6.72 13.49 1.16
N TRP A 170 -6.46 12.40 0.43
CA TRP A 170 -6.07 11.12 1.05
C TRP A 170 -4.74 11.23 1.82
N ALA A 171 -3.79 12.04 1.34
CA ALA A 171 -2.56 12.32 2.08
C ALA A 171 -2.86 13.01 3.42
N LYS A 172 -3.78 13.98 3.45
CA LYS A 172 -4.23 14.61 4.71
C LYS A 172 -4.88 13.59 5.65
N ASP A 173 -5.72 12.68 5.13
CA ASP A 173 -6.28 11.59 5.94
C ASP A 173 -5.17 10.71 6.55
N ASN A 174 -4.10 10.42 5.79
CA ASN A 174 -2.97 9.67 6.30
C ASN A 174 -2.17 10.44 7.36
N PHE A 175 -2.06 11.77 7.26
CA PHE A 175 -1.47 12.59 8.33
C PHE A 175 -2.31 12.47 9.62
N GLN A 176 -3.62 12.67 9.51
CA GLN A 176 -4.53 12.58 10.65
C GLN A 176 -4.53 11.19 11.30
N ALA A 177 -4.42 10.11 10.50
CA ALA A 177 -4.32 8.74 11.01
C ALA A 177 -3.04 8.47 11.83
N ASN A 178 -2.08 9.40 11.83
CA ASN A 178 -0.84 9.33 12.59
C ASN A 178 -0.70 10.50 13.58
N ASP A 179 -1.81 11.11 13.98
CA ASP A 179 -1.86 12.24 14.92
C ASP A 179 -1.02 13.45 14.48
N LEU A 180 -0.79 13.59 13.17
CA LEU A 180 -0.15 14.75 12.57
C LEU A 180 -1.22 15.75 12.10
N ASN A 181 -1.04 17.02 12.43
CA ASN A 181 -1.91 18.09 11.97
C ASN A 181 -1.52 18.52 10.53
N PRO A 182 -2.39 18.33 9.51
CA PRO A 182 -2.06 18.72 8.14
C PRO A 182 -1.79 20.23 7.98
N ALA A 183 -2.28 21.09 8.88
CA ALA A 183 -2.06 22.53 8.80
C ALA A 183 -0.60 22.95 9.05
N ASP A 184 0.22 22.08 9.65
CA ASP A 184 1.64 22.30 9.88
C ASP A 184 2.51 21.93 8.65
N HIS A 185 1.86 21.51 7.56
CA HIS A 185 2.49 21.00 6.34
C HIS A 185 1.81 21.57 5.08
N TYR A 186 2.48 21.45 3.93
CA TYR A 186 1.98 21.97 2.66
C TYR A 186 1.50 20.82 1.75
N PHE A 187 0.35 21.03 1.11
CA PHE A 187 -0.25 20.12 0.13
C PHE A 187 -0.56 20.91 -1.14
N CYS A 188 0.26 20.72 -2.16
CA CYS A 188 0.24 21.51 -3.38
C CYS A 188 -0.30 20.67 -4.52
N LYS A 189 -1.39 21.12 -5.14
CA LYS A 189 -1.87 20.52 -6.39
C LYS A 189 -1.15 21.16 -7.56
N GLY A 190 -0.47 20.35 -8.38
CA GLY A 190 0.19 20.86 -9.57
C GLY A 190 1.00 19.81 -10.30
N ASP A 191 1.35 20.15 -11.53
CA ASP A 191 2.37 19.40 -12.27
C ASP A 191 3.74 19.61 -11.62
N THR A 192 4.48 18.52 -11.40
CA THR A 192 5.77 18.57 -10.71
C THR A 192 6.81 19.36 -11.51
N PHE A 193 6.85 19.21 -12.83
CA PHE A 193 7.83 19.89 -13.65
C PHE A 193 7.56 21.39 -13.74
N HIS A 194 6.31 21.81 -13.69
CA HIS A 194 5.97 23.22 -13.55
C HIS A 194 6.45 23.78 -12.20
N TRP A 195 6.16 23.07 -11.11
CA TRP A 195 6.45 23.56 -9.77
C TRP A 195 7.95 23.67 -9.45
N LEU A 196 8.78 22.82 -10.08
CA LEU A 196 10.24 22.81 -9.88
C LEU A 196 11.00 23.89 -10.68
N LYS A 197 10.32 24.73 -11.46
CA LYS A 197 10.92 25.86 -12.16
C LYS A 197 10.91 27.11 -11.30
#